data_AF-A0A3A6EMI8-F1
#
_entry.id   AF-A0A3A6EMI8-F1
#
_cell.length_a   1.000
_cell.length_b   1.000
_cell.length_c   1.000
_cell.angle_alpha   90.00
_cell.angle_beta   90.00
_cell.angle_gamma   90.00
#
_symmetry.space_group_name_H-M   'P 1'
#
loop_
_entity.id
_entity.type
_entity.pdbx_description
1 polymer ?
#
loop_
_entity_poly.entity_id
_entity_poly.type
_entity_poly.pdbx_seq_one_letter_code
_entity_poly.pdbx_strand_id
1 'polypeptide(L)'
;MDEKYKKRYESFQKSLKVMKDILIQYYAITGFVTSSPREVLRESFRADLISDDLWLEMLTIRNQLTHDYNSEIIKRSCRQIVEKYIDLFYCLDKTISDLNI
;
A
#
# COMPACT_ATOMS: atom_id res chain seq x y z
N MET A 1 -4.40 -20.68 -2.02
CA MET A 1 -4.16 -19.26 -2.40
C MET A 1 -3.72 -19.29 -3.86
N ASP A 2 -4.51 -18.75 -4.78
CA ASP A 2 -4.09 -18.63 -6.19
C ASP A 2 -2.78 -17.84 -6.24
N GLU A 3 -1.80 -18.33 -6.98
CA GLU A 3 -0.42 -17.81 -6.99
C GLU A 3 -0.38 -16.32 -7.41
N LYS A 4 -1.38 -15.92 -8.20
CA LYS A 4 -1.63 -14.54 -8.63
C LYS A 4 -1.93 -13.59 -7.46
N TYR A 5 -2.71 -14.00 -6.45
CA TYR A 5 -3.03 -13.14 -5.30
C TYR A 5 -1.85 -13.02 -4.35
N LYS A 6 -1.05 -14.10 -4.23
CA LYS A 6 0.16 -14.10 -3.40
C LYS A 6 1.21 -13.10 -3.91
N LYS A 7 1.49 -13.09 -5.22
CA LYS A 7 2.42 -12.11 -5.82
C LYS A 7 1.99 -10.66 -5.58
N ARG A 8 0.70 -10.36 -5.73
CA ARG A 8 0.18 -8.99 -5.56
C ARG A 8 0.23 -8.53 -4.10
N TYR A 9 -0.03 -9.46 -3.19
CA TYR A 9 0.17 -9.23 -1.76
C TYR A 9 1.64 -8.89 -1.44
N GLU A 10 2.60 -9.62 -2.01
CA GLU A 10 4.03 -9.35 -1.83
C GLU A 10 4.43 -7.98 -2.39
N SER A 11 3.87 -7.58 -3.54
CA SER A 11 4.10 -6.23 -4.11
C SER A 11 3.66 -5.13 -3.15
N PHE A 12 2.49 -5.25 -2.53
CA PHE A 12 2.01 -4.26 -1.56
C PHE A 12 2.93 -4.13 -0.34
N GLN A 13 3.37 -5.27 0.21
CA GLN A 13 4.32 -5.27 1.33
C GLN A 13 5.64 -4.59 0.96
N LYS A 14 6.12 -4.80 -0.27
CA LYS A 14 7.32 -4.10 -0.78
C LYS A 14 7.10 -2.60 -0.87
N SER A 15 5.97 -2.14 -1.40
CA SER A 15 5.69 -0.70 -1.51
C SER A 15 5.57 -0.01 -0.17
N LEU A 16 4.95 -0.66 0.82
CA LEU A 16 4.95 -0.15 2.20
C LEU A 16 6.36 -0.01 2.77
N LYS A 17 7.25 -0.96 2.46
CA LYS A 17 8.66 -0.87 2.88
C LYS A 17 9.35 0.33 2.21
N VAL A 18 9.17 0.51 0.90
CA VAL A 18 9.73 1.65 0.15
C VAL A 18 9.22 2.97 0.71
N MET A 19 7.91 3.10 0.94
CA MET A 19 7.32 4.29 1.56
C MET A 19 7.94 4.60 2.92
N LYS A 20 8.09 3.58 3.76
CA LYS A 20 8.74 3.71 5.07
C LYS A 20 10.20 4.15 4.93
N ASP A 21 10.94 3.56 4.02
CA ASP A 21 12.34 3.90 3.77
C ASP A 21 12.48 5.36 3.30
N ILE A 22 11.59 5.84 2.42
CA ILE A 22 11.56 7.25 1.99
C ILE A 22 11.21 8.18 3.16
N LEU A 23 10.20 7.87 3.96
CA LEU A 23 9.83 8.68 5.12
C LEU A 23 10.98 8.83 6.13
N ILE A 24 11.75 7.76 6.34
CA ILE A 24 12.89 7.76 7.26
C ILE A 24 14.10 8.45 6.63
N GLN A 25 14.48 8.09 5.40
CA GLN A 25 15.72 8.54 4.78
C GLN A 25 15.61 9.95 4.19
N TYR A 26 14.48 10.28 3.57
CA TYR A 26 14.28 11.56 2.89
C TYR A 26 13.62 12.60 3.79
N TYR A 27 12.55 12.23 4.49
CA TYR A 27 11.81 13.16 5.36
C TYR A 27 12.34 13.19 6.80
N ALA A 28 13.33 12.37 7.14
CA ALA A 28 13.91 12.23 8.49
C ALA A 28 12.86 11.94 9.59
N ILE A 29 11.69 11.40 9.21
CA ILE A 29 10.63 11.10 10.15
C ILE A 29 10.95 9.75 10.80
N THR A 30 11.50 9.82 12.01
CA THR A 30 11.92 8.65 12.79
C THR A 30 10.99 8.35 13.97
N GLY A 31 10.00 9.24 14.21
CA GLY A 31 9.07 9.18 15.35
C GLY A 31 7.94 8.14 15.25
N PHE A 32 7.97 7.24 14.27
CA PHE A 32 6.95 6.19 14.14
C PHE A 32 7.18 5.10 15.19
N VAL A 33 6.42 5.16 16.29
CA VAL A 33 6.54 4.22 17.43
C VAL A 33 6.03 2.82 17.06
N THR A 34 5.09 2.72 16.11
CA THR A 34 4.54 1.44 15.66
C THR A 34 4.90 1.23 14.19
N SER A 35 5.62 0.15 13.88
CA SER A 35 5.90 -0.27 12.50
C SER A 35 4.66 -0.82 11.78
N SER A 36 3.47 -0.24 12.05
CA SER A 36 2.22 -0.70 11.50
C SER A 36 2.01 -0.15 10.09
N PRO A 37 1.49 -0.95 9.14
CA PRO A 37 1.19 -0.49 7.78
C PRO A 37 0.30 0.76 7.75
N ARG A 38 -0.62 0.88 8.71
CA ARG A 38 -1.56 2.01 8.79
C ARG A 38 -0.86 3.33 9.12
N GLU A 39 0.14 3.30 10.00
CA GLU A 39 0.92 4.51 10.31
C GLU A 39 1.80 4.90 9.14
N VAL A 40 2.47 3.95 8.48
CA VAL A 40 3.27 4.24 7.27
C VAL A 40 2.40 4.95 6.23
N LEU A 41 1.20 4.43 5.94
CA LEU A 41 0.29 5.06 4.98
C LEU A 41 -0.15 6.47 5.41
N ARG A 42 -0.49 6.66 6.69
CA ARG A 42 -0.92 7.97 7.21
C ARG A 42 0.19 9.02 7.05
N GLU A 43 1.42 8.62 7.28
CA GLU A 43 2.58 9.52 7.27
C GLU A 43 3.04 9.76 5.83
N SER A 44 2.96 8.76 4.96
CA SER A 44 3.10 8.95 3.50
C SER A 44 2.06 9.91 2.94
N PHE A 45 0.82 9.86 3.44
CA PHE A 45 -0.21 10.81 3.04
C PHE A 45 0.08 12.23 3.55
N ARG A 46 0.55 12.37 4.80
CA ARG A 46 0.96 13.67 5.36
C ARG A 46 2.17 14.28 4.66
N ALA A 47 3.06 13.45 4.15
CA ALA A 47 4.24 13.86 3.40
C ALA A 47 3.95 14.07 1.89
N ASP A 48 2.67 14.07 1.48
CA ASP A 48 2.23 14.14 0.08
C ASP A 48 2.88 13.09 -0.85
N LEU A 49 3.40 11.99 -0.28
CA LEU A 49 3.99 10.88 -1.03
C LEU A 49 2.91 10.04 -1.71
N ILE A 50 1.73 9.96 -1.09
CA ILE A 50 0.52 9.36 -1.64
C ILE A 50 -0.66 10.30 -1.42
N SER A 51 -1.62 10.29 -2.33
CA SER A 51 -2.79 11.18 -2.28
C SER A 51 -4.14 10.44 -2.27
N ASP A 52 -4.11 9.11 -2.31
CA ASP A 52 -5.32 8.30 -2.52
C ASP A 52 -5.65 7.44 -1.29
N ASP A 53 -6.91 7.49 -0.86
CA ASP A 53 -7.44 6.67 0.24
C ASP A 53 -7.52 5.18 -0.11
N LEU A 54 -7.42 4.82 -1.40
CA LEU A 54 -7.40 3.44 -1.88
C LEU A 54 -6.30 2.60 -1.21
N TRP A 55 -5.20 3.21 -0.74
CA TRP A 55 -4.16 2.49 0.01
C TRP A 55 -4.66 1.96 1.37
N LEU A 56 -5.54 2.68 2.05
CA LEU A 56 -6.18 2.23 3.31
C LEU A 56 -7.25 1.17 3.04
N GLU A 57 -7.99 1.30 1.94
CA GLU A 57 -8.93 0.29 1.48
C GLU A 57 -8.18 -1.03 1.19
N MET A 58 -6.98 -0.94 0.61
CA MET A 58 -6.07 -2.07 0.41
C MET A 58 -5.65 -2.79 1.65
N LEU A 59 -5.27 -2.03 2.67
CA LEU A 59 -4.91 -2.61 3.94
C LEU A 59 -6.11 -3.33 4.58
N THR A 60 -7.30 -2.75 4.47
CA THR A 60 -8.55 -3.33 5.01
C THR A 60 -8.92 -4.63 4.30
N ILE A 61 -8.89 -4.62 2.96
CA ILE A 61 -9.18 -5.80 2.14
C ILE A 61 -8.16 -6.89 2.37
N ARG A 62 -6.87 -6.56 2.50
CA ARG A 62 -5.82 -7.52 2.85
C ARG A 62 -6.12 -8.19 4.19
N ASN A 63 -6.54 -7.43 5.20
CA ASN A 63 -6.87 -7.98 6.52
C ASN A 63 -8.14 -8.85 6.45
N GLN A 64 -9.12 -8.47 5.64
CA GLN A 64 -10.31 -9.29 5.41
C GLN A 64 -9.99 -10.58 4.65
N LEU A 65 -9.11 -10.54 3.64
CA LEU A 65 -8.67 -11.72 2.89
C LEU A 65 -7.96 -12.76 3.76
N THR A 66 -7.27 -12.34 4.82
CA THR A 66 -6.62 -13.26 5.77
C THR A 66 -7.61 -13.95 6.71
N HIS A 67 -8.81 -13.39 6.90
CA HIS A 67 -9.82 -13.91 7.83
C HIS A 67 -11.04 -14.56 7.13
N ASP A 68 -11.54 -13.97 6.04
CA ASP A 68 -12.79 -14.34 5.35
C ASP A 68 -12.55 -14.74 3.89
N TYR A 69 -11.82 -15.85 3.71
CA TYR A 69 -11.42 -16.39 2.40
C TYR A 69 -12.62 -16.77 1.48
N ASN A 70 -13.84 -16.90 2.03
CA ASN A 70 -14.93 -17.64 1.39
C ASN A 70 -16.07 -16.81 0.78
N SER A 71 -16.01 -15.47 0.82
CA SER A 71 -17.07 -14.67 0.22
C SER A 71 -16.75 -14.31 -1.24
N GLU A 72 -17.60 -14.77 -2.16
CA GLU A 72 -17.55 -14.46 -3.59
C GLU A 72 -17.55 -12.93 -3.86
N ILE A 73 -18.18 -12.18 -2.94
CA ILE A 73 -18.25 -10.71 -2.93
C ILE A 73 -16.86 -10.11 -2.71
N ILE A 74 -16.09 -10.60 -1.73
CA ILE A 74 -14.74 -10.10 -1.46
C ILE A 74 -13.84 -10.36 -2.67
N LYS A 75 -13.94 -11.51 -3.33
CA LYS A 75 -13.14 -11.79 -4.55
C LYS A 75 -13.39 -10.77 -5.66
N ARG A 76 -14.65 -10.32 -5.83
CA ARG A 76 -15.03 -9.35 -6.86
C ARG A 76 -14.52 -7.95 -6.53
N SER A 77 -14.74 -7.49 -5.30
CA SER A 77 -14.22 -6.21 -4.82
C SER A 77 -12.69 -6.19 -4.86
N CYS A 78 -12.05 -7.28 -4.41
CA CYS A 78 -10.60 -7.45 -4.51
C CYS A 78 -10.11 -7.26 -5.93
N ARG A 79 -10.76 -7.84 -6.94
CA ARG A 79 -10.31 -7.72 -8.33
C ARG A 79 -10.33 -6.29 -8.83
N GLN A 80 -11.47 -5.60 -8.66
CA GLN A 80 -11.63 -4.21 -9.11
C GLN A 80 -10.61 -3.29 -8.47
N ILE A 81 -10.41 -3.52 -7.18
CA ILE A 81 -9.55 -2.68 -6.38
C ILE A 81 -8.07 -3.01 -6.67
N VAL A 82 -7.75 -4.29 -6.91
CA VAL A 82 -6.43 -4.75 -7.37
C VAL A 82 -6.03 -4.20 -8.74
N GLU A 83 -6.98 -3.96 -9.62
CA GLU A 83 -6.72 -3.27 -10.90
C GLU A 83 -6.34 -1.81 -10.63
N LYS A 84 -7.09 -1.10 -9.79
CA LYS A 84 -6.78 0.27 -9.39
C LYS A 84 -5.44 0.42 -8.66
N TYR A 85 -4.99 -0.61 -7.94
CA TYR A 85 -3.70 -0.55 -7.24
C TYR A 85 -2.50 -0.47 -8.18
N ILE A 86 -2.61 -1.01 -9.39
CA ILE A 86 -1.54 -0.87 -10.39
C ILE A 86 -1.32 0.61 -10.69
N ASP A 87 -2.41 1.36 -10.86
CA ASP A 87 -2.36 2.80 -11.10
C ASP A 87 -1.72 3.54 -9.91
N LEU A 88 -2.03 3.13 -8.67
CA LEU A 88 -1.40 3.71 -7.47
C LEU A 88 0.10 3.49 -7.43
N PHE A 89 0.59 2.32 -7.85
CA PHE A 89 2.03 2.07 -7.90
C PHE A 89 2.71 2.95 -8.96
N TYR A 90 2.08 3.17 -10.11
CA TYR A 90 2.59 4.11 -11.11
C TYR A 90 2.60 5.55 -10.61
N CYS A 91 1.56 5.97 -9.89
CA CYS A 91 1.53 7.30 -9.25
C CYS A 91 2.67 7.45 -8.23
N LEU A 92 2.90 6.43 -7.38
CA LEU A 92 4.00 6.44 -6.43
C LEU A 92 5.37 6.51 -7.12
N ASP A 93 5.58 5.70 -8.16
CA ASP A 93 6.83 5.67 -8.93
C ASP A 93 7.12 7.01 -9.60
N LYS A 94 6.06 7.67 -10.10
CA LYS A 94 6.15 9.02 -10.64
C LYS A 94 6.53 10.03 -9.56
N THR A 95 5.88 10.00 -8.39
CA THR A 95 6.24 10.90 -7.27
C THR A 95 7.69 10.70 -6.84
N ILE A 96 8.17 9.45 -6.77
CA ILE A 96 9.57 9.14 -6.43
C ILE A 96 10.53 9.68 -7.50
N SER A 97 10.19 9.49 -8.78
CA SER A 97 10.97 10.01 -9.90
C SER A 97 11.03 11.54 -9.89
N ASP A 98 9.91 12.20 -9.58
CA ASP A 98 9.81 13.66 -9.46
C ASP A 98 10.62 14.19 -8.26
N LEU A 99 10.75 13.40 -7.18
CA LEU A 99 11.61 13.71 -6.03
C LEU A 99 13.11 13.55 -6.34
N ASN A 100 13.47 13.04 -7.52
CA ASN A 100 14.84 12.90 -8.02
C ASN A 100 15.75 12.06 -7.08
N ILE A 101 15.17 11.01 -6.49
CA ILE A 101 15.83 10.07 -5.55
C ILE A 101 16.31 8.82 -6.29
#